data_AF-A0A537IAH7-F1
#
_entry.id   AF-A0A537IAH7-F1
#
_cell.length_a   1.000
_cell.length_b   1.000
_cell.length_c   1.000
_cell.angle_alpha   90.00
_cell.angle_beta   90.00
_cell.angle_gamma   90.00
#
_symmetry.space_group_name_H-M   'P 1'
#
loop_
_entity.id
_entity.type
_entity.pdbx_description
1 polymer ?
#
loop_
_entity_poly.entity_id
_entity_poly.type
_entity_poly.pdbx_seq_one_letter_code
_entity_poly.pdbx_strand_id
1 'polypeptide(L)'
;MKQWIIICIFFPVSIKICGQSTVTFFRLLPPDCTPDLNTKEKNALLRKGTYTIPGGDSIETIQYTIDTTESRNYLRYEYGFTTGQRGFVVFELRKLLRKNGEPLLIFSRYGGAPAAYDQHELRLFSYKSGKLAEINNNLLPKEIDIRDFLKTGTPDSIKNKIESYVNITYDLYPNVKNAVSMRLFQQVFLNDYENYLVGTELLFTWDGNTFSRKIISDLE
;
A
#
# COMPACT_ATOMS: atom_id res chain seq x y z
N MET A 1 41.61 56.13 -4.76
CA MET A 1 40.24 55.71 -5.15
C MET A 1 40.00 54.32 -4.60
N LYS A 2 39.03 54.15 -3.68
CA LYS A 2 38.72 52.88 -3.02
C LYS A 2 37.77 52.05 -3.90
N GLN A 3 38.23 50.88 -4.35
CA GLN A 3 37.40 49.87 -5.03
C GLN A 3 36.52 49.16 -4.00
N TRP A 4 35.21 49.18 -4.22
CA TRP A 4 34.25 48.37 -3.47
C TRP A 4 34.03 47.06 -4.22
N ILE A 5 34.48 45.96 -3.63
CA ILE A 5 34.18 44.60 -4.11
C ILE A 5 32.81 44.23 -3.52
N ILE A 6 31.79 44.15 -4.37
CA ILE A 6 30.49 43.58 -3.98
C ILE A 6 30.63 42.06 -4.06
N ILE A 7 30.75 41.40 -2.91
CA ILE A 7 30.72 39.94 -2.81
C ILE A 7 29.25 39.51 -2.77
N CYS A 8 28.73 39.04 -3.90
CA CYS A 8 27.43 38.36 -3.96
C CYS A 8 27.58 36.96 -3.35
N ILE A 9 27.32 36.84 -2.05
CA ILE A 9 27.21 35.54 -1.37
C ILE A 9 25.89 34.89 -1.82
N PHE A 10 25.98 34.03 -2.83
CA PHE A 10 24.91 33.09 -3.15
C PHE A 10 24.85 32.06 -2.02
N PHE A 11 23.96 32.27 -1.05
CA PHE A 11 23.52 31.17 -0.20
C PHE A 11 22.79 30.17 -1.10
N PRO A 12 23.23 28.90 -1.21
CA PRO A 12 22.36 27.89 -1.73
C PRO A 12 21.15 27.85 -0.79
N VAL A 13 20.00 28.28 -1.28
CA VAL A 13 18.72 27.98 -0.65
C VAL A 13 18.63 26.47 -0.70
N SER A 14 19.08 25.82 0.36
CA SER A 14 18.72 24.45 0.67
C SER A 14 17.20 24.46 0.79
N ILE A 15 16.52 24.17 -0.33
CA ILE A 15 15.11 23.86 -0.32
C ILE A 15 15.02 22.65 0.58
N LYS A 16 14.72 22.88 1.86
CA LYS A 16 14.15 21.87 2.73
C LYS A 16 12.86 21.47 2.03
N ILE A 17 12.95 20.46 1.17
CA ILE A 17 11.79 19.69 0.73
C ILE A 17 11.23 19.15 2.04
N CYS A 18 10.27 19.88 2.60
CA CYS A 18 9.53 19.46 3.77
C CYS A 18 8.83 18.18 3.32
N GLY A 19 9.46 17.04 3.61
CA GLY A 19 9.09 15.74 3.06
C GLY A 19 7.68 15.43 3.51
N GLN A 20 6.71 15.69 2.64
CA GLN A 20 5.30 15.56 2.95
C GLN A 20 5.01 14.16 3.49
N SER A 21 4.22 14.10 4.56
CA SER A 21 3.82 12.86 5.21
C SER A 21 2.77 12.13 4.37
N THR A 22 2.57 10.83 4.59
CA THR A 22 1.46 10.09 3.97
C THR A 22 0.11 10.65 4.38
N VAL A 23 0.01 11.32 5.54
CA VAL A 23 -1.17 12.09 5.96
C VAL A 23 -1.49 13.26 5.01
N THR A 24 -0.48 13.94 4.46
CA THR A 24 -0.71 14.97 3.43
C THR A 24 -1.28 14.33 2.17
N PHE A 25 -0.71 13.21 1.74
CA PHE A 25 -1.16 12.53 0.51
C PHE A 25 -2.52 11.86 0.64
N PHE A 26 -2.88 11.35 1.82
CA PHE A 26 -4.21 10.80 2.10
C PHE A 26 -5.32 11.82 1.82
N ARG A 27 -5.10 13.09 2.17
CA ARG A 27 -6.04 14.18 1.85
C ARG A 27 -6.17 14.46 0.35
N LEU A 28 -5.11 14.17 -0.40
CA LEU A 28 -5.04 14.40 -1.85
C LEU A 28 -5.46 13.17 -2.67
N LEU A 29 -5.69 12.02 -2.03
CA LEU A 29 -6.13 10.82 -2.74
C LEU A 29 -7.41 11.09 -3.53
N PRO A 30 -7.50 10.58 -4.76
CA PRO A 30 -8.72 10.60 -5.56
C PRO A 30 -9.94 10.08 -4.79
N PRO A 31 -11.16 10.59 -5.06
CA PRO A 31 -12.37 10.16 -4.35
C PRO A 31 -12.63 8.66 -4.43
N ASP A 32 -12.30 8.02 -5.55
CA ASP A 32 -12.45 6.58 -5.76
C ASP A 32 -11.52 5.72 -4.88
N CYS A 33 -10.40 6.26 -4.38
CA CYS A 33 -9.56 5.59 -3.38
C CYS A 33 -10.17 5.63 -1.96
N THR A 34 -11.15 6.51 -1.73
CA THR A 34 -11.82 6.72 -0.44
C THR A 34 -13.30 7.07 -0.68
N PRO A 35 -14.10 6.16 -1.27
CA PRO A 35 -15.42 6.50 -1.81
C PRO A 35 -16.37 7.06 -0.76
N ASP A 36 -16.24 6.63 0.49
CA ASP A 36 -17.12 7.07 1.59
C ASP A 36 -16.55 8.23 2.42
N LEU A 37 -15.36 8.75 2.06
CA LEU A 37 -14.68 9.80 2.81
C LEU A 37 -14.33 10.99 1.92
N ASN A 38 -15.08 12.08 2.07
CA ASN A 38 -14.70 13.39 1.57
C ASN A 38 -13.62 14.05 2.45
N THR A 39 -13.13 15.23 2.03
CA THR A 39 -12.06 15.96 2.74
C THR A 39 -12.37 16.24 4.21
N LYS A 40 -13.63 16.56 4.56
CA LYS A 40 -14.02 16.83 5.94
C LYS A 40 -13.94 15.57 6.80
N GLU A 41 -14.36 14.44 6.24
CA GLU A 41 -14.40 13.13 6.89
C GLU A 41 -13.00 12.57 7.07
N LYS A 42 -12.15 12.67 6.04
CA LYS A 42 -10.71 12.37 6.14
C LYS A 42 -10.04 13.15 7.28
N ASN A 43 -10.33 14.44 7.39
CA ASN A 43 -9.79 15.28 8.47
C ASN A 43 -10.33 14.88 9.86
N ALA A 44 -11.61 14.48 9.94
CA ALA A 44 -12.19 13.98 11.18
C ALA A 44 -11.53 12.66 11.61
N LEU A 45 -11.36 11.71 10.67
CA LEU A 45 -10.68 10.44 10.88
C LEU A 45 -9.24 10.65 11.36
N LEU A 46 -8.45 11.49 10.67
CA LEU A 46 -7.08 11.81 11.06
C LEU A 46 -6.97 12.41 12.47
N ARG A 47 -7.96 13.20 12.90
CA ARG A 47 -7.94 13.85 14.22
C ARG A 47 -8.35 12.90 15.34
N LYS A 48 -9.30 12.01 15.08
CA LYS A 48 -9.93 11.17 16.11
C LYS A 48 -9.38 9.74 16.14
N GLY A 49 -8.67 9.30 15.10
CA GLY A 49 -8.29 7.90 14.89
C GLY A 49 -9.45 7.03 14.37
N THR A 50 -10.69 7.46 14.56
CA THR A 50 -11.89 6.74 14.11
C THR A 50 -12.93 7.67 13.49
N TYR A 51 -13.75 7.13 12.58
CA TYR A 51 -14.88 7.83 11.97
C TYR A 51 -16.00 6.86 11.62
N THR A 52 -17.18 7.05 12.21
CA THR A 52 -18.38 6.27 11.88
C THR A 52 -19.18 6.99 10.80
N ILE A 53 -19.54 6.26 9.74
CA ILE A 53 -20.33 6.80 8.63
C ILE A 53 -21.76 7.10 9.13
N PRO A 54 -22.29 8.32 8.95
CA PRO A 54 -23.65 8.65 9.35
C PRO A 54 -24.68 7.99 8.41
N GLY A 55 -25.81 7.55 8.97
CA GLY A 55 -26.96 7.08 8.18
C GLY A 55 -27.06 5.56 7.96
N GLY A 56 -26.17 4.76 8.57
CA GLY A 56 -26.39 3.31 8.67
C GLY A 56 -27.57 2.99 9.58
N ASP A 57 -28.26 1.87 9.32
CA ASP A 57 -29.16 1.30 10.31
C ASP A 57 -28.35 0.63 11.44
N SER A 58 -29.02 0.18 12.50
CA SER A 58 -28.35 -0.44 13.66
C SER A 58 -27.61 -1.75 13.33
N ILE A 59 -27.74 -2.28 12.10
CA ILE A 59 -27.24 -3.57 11.66
C ILE A 59 -26.07 -3.42 10.66
N GLU A 60 -25.95 -2.29 9.98
CA GLU A 60 -24.92 -2.02 8.96
C GLU A 60 -24.10 -0.74 9.25
N THR A 61 -23.77 -0.50 10.52
CA THR A 61 -22.93 0.66 10.87
C THR A 61 -21.47 0.41 10.45
N ILE A 62 -20.95 1.23 9.54
CA ILE A 62 -19.55 1.19 9.09
C ILE A 62 -18.70 2.15 9.92
N GLN A 63 -17.56 1.66 10.42
CA GLN A 63 -16.58 2.48 11.09
C GLN A 63 -15.22 2.35 10.41
N TYR A 64 -14.62 3.51 10.15
CA TYR A 64 -13.23 3.64 9.74
C TYR A 64 -12.32 3.79 10.96
N THR A 65 -11.16 3.16 10.90
CA THR A 65 -10.03 3.36 11.81
C THR A 65 -8.79 3.74 11.00
N ILE A 66 -7.87 4.51 11.59
CA ILE A 66 -6.62 4.91 10.95
C ILE A 66 -5.45 4.78 11.92
N ASP A 67 -4.37 4.17 11.47
CA ASP A 67 -3.09 4.16 12.17
C ASP A 67 -2.17 5.23 11.58
N THR A 68 -1.72 6.15 12.44
CA THR A 68 -0.83 7.26 12.07
C THR A 68 0.56 7.16 12.70
N THR A 69 0.88 6.04 13.36
CA THR A 69 2.16 5.81 14.04
C THR A 69 3.34 5.98 13.09
N GLU A 70 3.22 5.43 11.87
CA GLU A 70 4.25 5.48 10.82
C GLU A 70 3.97 6.51 9.71
N SER A 71 3.13 7.52 10.03
CA SER A 71 2.58 8.53 9.10
C SER A 71 3.59 9.32 8.27
N ARG A 72 4.90 9.21 8.55
CA ARG A 72 5.92 9.80 7.69
C ARG A 72 5.94 9.14 6.32
N ASN A 73 5.93 7.81 6.27
CA ASN A 73 6.15 7.05 5.04
C ASN A 73 5.11 5.95 4.79
N TYR A 74 4.24 5.68 5.76
CA TYR A 74 3.19 4.68 5.63
C TYR A 74 1.93 5.17 6.33
N LEU A 75 0.78 4.72 5.85
CA LEU A 75 -0.50 5.00 6.47
C LEU A 75 -1.39 3.80 6.18
N ARG A 76 -2.02 3.27 7.23
CA ARG A 76 -3.04 2.25 7.10
C ARG A 76 -4.34 2.79 7.63
N TYR A 77 -5.41 2.59 6.88
CA TYR A 77 -6.76 2.79 7.36
C TYR A 77 -7.62 1.66 6.88
N GLU A 78 -8.66 1.35 7.61
CA GLU A 78 -9.55 0.25 7.30
C GLU A 78 -10.97 0.63 7.68
N TYR A 79 -11.94 -0.02 7.07
CA TYR A 79 -13.29 -0.03 7.58
C TYR A 79 -13.81 -1.45 7.73
N GLY A 80 -14.72 -1.60 8.67
CA GLY A 80 -15.52 -2.80 8.86
C GLY A 80 -16.88 -2.43 9.43
N PHE A 81 -17.77 -3.42 9.47
CA PHE A 81 -19.07 -3.26 10.11
C PHE A 81 -18.92 -3.46 11.62
N THR A 82 -19.49 -2.54 12.42
CA THR A 82 -19.46 -2.64 13.89
C THR A 82 -20.52 -3.59 14.43
N THR A 83 -21.52 -3.91 13.62
CA THR A 83 -22.60 -4.86 13.89
C THR A 83 -22.88 -5.68 12.63
N GLY A 84 -23.40 -6.90 12.77
CA GLY A 84 -23.80 -7.71 11.61
C GLY A 84 -22.63 -8.36 10.84
N GLN A 85 -22.43 -7.94 9.59
CA GLN A 85 -21.54 -8.60 8.63
C GLN A 85 -20.07 -8.58 9.09
N ARG A 86 -19.30 -9.65 8.84
CA ARG A 86 -17.87 -9.72 9.19
C ARG A 86 -16.93 -9.19 8.11
N GLY A 87 -17.45 -8.37 7.19
CA GLY A 87 -16.67 -7.82 6.09
C GLY A 87 -15.68 -6.74 6.56
N PHE A 88 -14.54 -6.66 5.91
CA PHE A 88 -13.56 -5.59 6.12
C PHE A 88 -12.95 -5.15 4.79
N VAL A 89 -12.42 -3.92 4.78
CA VAL A 89 -11.55 -3.42 3.72
C VAL A 89 -10.39 -2.69 4.36
N VAL A 90 -9.17 -3.05 3.97
CA VAL A 90 -7.95 -2.37 4.34
C VAL A 90 -7.44 -1.55 3.17
N PHE A 91 -6.93 -0.37 3.50
CA PHE A 91 -6.29 0.55 2.61
C PHE A 91 -4.91 0.88 3.15
N GLU A 92 -3.93 0.87 2.27
CA GLU A 92 -2.56 1.20 2.60
C GLU A 92 -2.03 2.26 1.65
N LEU A 93 -1.27 3.21 2.19
CA LEU A 93 -0.56 4.22 1.44
C LEU A 93 0.89 4.26 1.85
N ARG A 94 1.78 3.89 0.93
CA ARG A 94 3.23 3.88 1.13
C ARG A 94 3.89 4.96 0.30
N LYS A 95 4.81 5.70 0.93
CA LYS A 95 5.68 6.67 0.27
C LYS A 95 7.09 6.12 0.17
N LEU A 96 7.59 6.08 -1.05
CA LEU A 96 8.99 5.85 -1.40
C LEU A 96 9.57 7.13 -2.02
N LEU A 97 10.89 7.25 -2.05
CA LEU A 97 11.58 8.38 -2.67
C LEU A 97 12.29 7.95 -3.95
N ARG A 98 12.11 8.72 -5.03
CA ARG A 98 12.89 8.57 -6.25
C ARG A 98 14.29 9.13 -6.05
N LYS A 99 15.24 8.78 -6.93
CA LYS A 99 16.62 9.33 -6.87
C LYS A 99 16.65 10.85 -6.97
N ASN A 100 15.70 11.46 -7.68
CA ASN A 100 15.54 12.92 -7.78
C ASN A 100 14.87 13.56 -6.54
N GLY A 101 14.54 12.78 -5.50
CA GLY A 101 13.89 13.24 -4.28
C GLY A 101 12.37 13.38 -4.37
N GLU A 102 11.76 13.20 -5.55
CA GLU A 102 10.30 13.23 -5.70
C GLU A 102 9.68 11.96 -5.08
N PRO A 103 8.53 12.06 -4.41
CA PRO A 103 7.90 10.90 -3.83
C PRO A 103 7.20 10.06 -4.90
N LEU A 104 7.33 8.74 -4.77
CA LEU A 104 6.49 7.74 -5.39
C LEU A 104 5.52 7.23 -4.33
N LEU A 105 4.22 7.30 -4.60
CA LEU A 105 3.21 6.75 -3.71
C LEU A 105 2.64 5.46 -4.29
N ILE A 106 2.39 4.51 -3.40
CA ILE A 106 1.74 3.24 -3.72
C ILE A 106 0.50 3.17 -2.85
N PHE A 107 -0.63 2.98 -3.48
CA PHE A 107 -1.91 2.77 -2.86
C PHE A 107 -2.33 1.32 -3.08
N SER A 108 -2.72 0.64 -2.02
CA SER A 108 -3.26 -0.71 -2.03
C SER A 108 -4.63 -0.71 -1.35
N ARG A 109 -5.58 -1.43 -1.92
CA ARG A 109 -6.87 -1.73 -1.31
C ARG A 109 -7.16 -3.21 -1.46
N TYR A 110 -7.47 -3.87 -0.35
CA TYR A 110 -7.87 -5.27 -0.31
C TYR A 110 -8.96 -5.47 0.74
N GLY A 111 -9.78 -6.51 0.61
CA GLY A 111 -10.88 -6.72 1.55
C GLY A 111 -11.71 -7.95 1.22
N GLY A 112 -12.70 -8.22 2.06
CA GLY A 112 -13.54 -9.40 1.97
C GLY A 112 -13.98 -9.87 3.36
N ALA A 113 -14.13 -11.18 3.51
CA ALA A 113 -14.34 -11.81 4.80
C ALA A 113 -12.99 -12.28 5.39
N PRO A 114 -12.83 -12.42 6.72
CA PRO A 114 -11.58 -12.87 7.34
C PRO A 114 -11.01 -14.16 6.76
N ALA A 115 -11.87 -15.06 6.28
CA ALA A 115 -11.48 -16.32 5.66
C ALA A 115 -11.27 -16.24 4.13
N ALA A 116 -11.76 -15.20 3.46
CA ALA A 116 -11.71 -15.08 2.00
C ALA A 116 -11.70 -13.59 1.61
N TYR A 117 -10.55 -13.11 1.15
CA TYR A 117 -10.33 -11.71 0.79
C TYR A 117 -9.25 -11.61 -0.28
N ASP A 118 -9.33 -10.60 -1.12
CA ASP A 118 -8.40 -10.46 -2.24
C ASP A 118 -7.94 -9.02 -2.39
N GLN A 119 -6.85 -8.86 -3.15
CA GLN A 119 -6.45 -7.55 -3.63
C GLN A 119 -7.51 -7.00 -4.58
N HIS A 120 -8.04 -5.82 -4.26
CA HIS A 120 -9.00 -5.13 -5.12
C HIS A 120 -8.31 -4.13 -6.05
N GLU A 121 -7.28 -3.44 -5.57
CA GLU A 121 -6.69 -2.32 -6.30
C GLU A 121 -5.24 -2.06 -5.89
N LEU A 122 -4.36 -1.87 -6.87
CA LEU A 122 -2.99 -1.39 -6.67
C LEU A 122 -2.71 -0.24 -7.64
N ARG A 123 -2.39 0.94 -7.10
CA ARG A 123 -2.17 2.15 -7.89
C ARG A 123 -0.91 2.87 -7.46
N LEU A 124 -0.25 3.48 -8.43
CA LEU A 124 0.97 4.25 -8.22
C LEU A 124 0.67 5.71 -8.55
N PHE A 125 1.16 6.62 -7.72
CA PHE A 125 1.04 8.06 -7.96
C PHE A 125 2.39 8.75 -7.90
N SER A 126 2.56 9.72 -8.79
CA SER A 126 3.56 10.76 -8.67
C SER A 126 2.96 11.96 -7.96
N TYR A 127 3.78 12.71 -7.23
CA TYR A 127 3.37 13.98 -6.66
C TYR A 127 4.18 15.11 -7.27
N LYS A 128 3.50 16.06 -7.90
CA LYS A 128 4.13 17.25 -8.46
C LYS A 128 3.21 18.46 -8.30
N SER A 129 3.78 19.59 -7.88
CA SER A 129 3.06 20.86 -7.79
C SER A 129 1.75 20.80 -7.01
N GLY A 130 1.72 20.12 -5.85
CA GLY A 130 0.52 20.08 -5.02
C GLY A 130 -0.48 18.97 -5.37
N LYS A 131 -0.26 18.20 -6.44
CA LYS A 131 -1.25 17.26 -6.98
C LYS A 131 -0.68 15.86 -7.12
N LEU A 132 -1.55 14.86 -6.93
CA LEU A 132 -1.28 13.48 -7.29
C LEU A 132 -1.65 13.24 -8.76
N ALA A 133 -0.76 12.59 -9.49
CA ALA A 133 -1.01 12.11 -10.83
C ALA A 133 -0.72 10.62 -10.88
N GLU A 134 -1.71 9.85 -11.32
CA GLU A 134 -1.60 8.39 -11.45
C GLU A 134 -0.54 8.01 -12.48
N ILE A 135 0.22 6.98 -12.17
CA ILE A 135 1.26 6.43 -13.01
C ILE A 135 0.76 5.11 -13.57
N ASN A 136 0.50 5.10 -14.88
CA ASN A 136 0.13 3.90 -15.62
C ASN A 136 1.38 3.22 -16.18
N ASN A 137 2.21 2.66 -15.30
CA ASN A 137 3.36 1.84 -15.70
C ASN A 137 3.36 0.49 -14.99
N ASN A 138 4.20 -0.43 -15.48
CA ASN A 138 4.33 -1.80 -14.97
C ASN A 138 5.42 -1.91 -13.90
N LEU A 139 5.57 -0.90 -13.02
CA LEU A 139 6.58 -0.95 -11.95
C LEU A 139 6.30 -2.04 -10.92
N LEU A 140 5.01 -2.34 -10.69
CA LEU A 140 4.54 -3.45 -9.87
C LEU A 140 3.45 -4.20 -10.65
N PRO A 141 3.36 -5.54 -10.53
CA PRO A 141 2.27 -6.31 -11.09
C PRO A 141 0.91 -5.86 -10.52
N LYS A 142 0.00 -5.43 -11.38
CA LYS A 142 -1.38 -5.08 -10.96
C LYS A 142 -2.22 -6.33 -10.74
N GLU A 143 -2.04 -7.31 -11.61
CA GLU A 143 -2.65 -8.62 -11.50
C GLU A 143 -1.76 -9.52 -10.66
N ILE A 144 -2.39 -10.30 -9.80
CA ILE A 144 -1.72 -11.24 -8.91
C ILE A 144 -2.00 -12.64 -9.42
N ASP A 145 -0.95 -13.41 -9.71
CA ASP A 145 -1.06 -14.78 -10.19
C ASP A 145 -0.37 -15.74 -9.20
N ILE A 146 -1.10 -16.75 -8.74
CA ILE A 146 -0.54 -17.78 -7.87
C ILE A 146 0.68 -18.46 -8.50
N ARG A 147 0.76 -18.54 -9.83
CA ARG A 147 1.87 -19.15 -10.57
C ARG A 147 3.22 -18.51 -10.25
N ASP A 148 3.24 -17.24 -9.83
CA ASP A 148 4.45 -16.56 -9.39
C ASP A 148 5.09 -17.15 -8.11
N PHE A 149 4.33 -17.98 -7.38
CA PHE A 149 4.72 -18.66 -6.15
C PHE A 149 4.87 -20.18 -6.31
N LEU A 150 4.62 -20.73 -7.51
CA LEU A 150 4.67 -22.18 -7.74
C LEU A 150 5.96 -22.62 -8.42
N LYS A 151 6.44 -23.82 -8.09
CA LYS A 151 7.53 -24.47 -8.81
C LYS A 151 7.11 -24.78 -10.24
N THR A 152 8.06 -24.69 -11.17
CA THR A 152 7.87 -25.10 -12.56
C THR A 152 7.40 -26.56 -12.61
N GLY A 153 6.39 -26.85 -13.44
CA GLY A 153 5.84 -28.20 -13.59
C GLY A 153 4.79 -28.59 -12.54
N THR A 154 4.37 -27.67 -11.65
CA THR A 154 3.24 -27.93 -10.74
C THR A 154 1.98 -28.32 -11.54
N PRO A 155 1.32 -29.46 -11.22
CA PRO A 155 0.13 -29.90 -11.94
C PRO A 155 -1.04 -28.90 -11.80
N ASP A 156 -1.83 -28.71 -12.85
CA ASP A 156 -2.94 -27.74 -12.83
C ASP A 156 -3.99 -28.04 -11.75
N SER A 157 -4.21 -29.32 -11.43
CA SER A 157 -5.09 -29.73 -10.32
C SER A 157 -4.60 -29.23 -8.97
N ILE A 158 -3.28 -29.10 -8.78
CA ILE A 158 -2.67 -28.54 -7.57
C ILE A 158 -2.73 -27.02 -7.63
N LYS A 159 -2.46 -26.39 -8.78
CA LYS A 159 -2.57 -24.93 -8.96
C LYS A 159 -3.96 -24.42 -8.55
N ASN A 160 -5.00 -25.03 -9.11
CA ASN A 160 -6.39 -24.64 -8.86
C ASN A 160 -6.79 -24.85 -7.39
N LYS A 161 -6.26 -25.89 -6.74
CA LYS A 161 -6.49 -26.12 -5.30
C LYS A 161 -5.84 -25.02 -4.48
N ILE A 162 -4.56 -24.74 -4.68
CA ILE A 162 -3.85 -23.69 -3.94
C ILE A 162 -4.56 -22.36 -4.13
N GLU A 163 -4.88 -22.00 -5.38
CA GLU A 163 -5.62 -20.77 -5.71
C GLU A 163 -6.94 -20.63 -4.94
N SER A 164 -7.67 -21.74 -4.73
CA SER A 164 -8.92 -21.74 -3.95
C SER A 164 -8.75 -21.59 -2.43
N TYR A 165 -7.53 -21.76 -1.91
CA TYR A 165 -7.24 -21.73 -0.47
C TYR A 165 -6.37 -20.56 -0.04
N VAL A 166 -5.85 -19.75 -0.97
CA VAL A 166 -4.93 -18.66 -0.64
C VAL A 166 -5.55 -17.33 -0.98
N ASN A 167 -5.35 -16.38 -0.09
CA ASN A 167 -5.58 -14.98 -0.37
C ASN A 167 -4.23 -14.38 -0.74
N ILE A 168 -4.19 -13.55 -1.78
CA ILE A 168 -2.94 -12.89 -2.19
C ILE A 168 -3.15 -11.38 -2.18
N THR A 169 -2.33 -10.68 -1.40
CA THR A 169 -2.41 -9.22 -1.27
C THR A 169 -1.04 -8.59 -1.24
N TYR A 170 -1.00 -7.29 -1.50
CA TYR A 170 0.17 -6.46 -1.24
C TYR A 170 0.19 -6.03 0.23
N ASP A 171 1.34 -6.23 0.86
CA ASP A 171 1.77 -5.60 2.12
C ASP A 171 2.73 -4.46 1.74
N LEU A 172 2.28 -3.22 1.95
CA LEU A 172 3.07 -2.04 1.62
C LEU A 172 4.07 -1.62 2.71
N TYR A 173 4.14 -2.36 3.82
CA TYR A 173 5.06 -2.09 4.94
C TYR A 173 5.76 -3.37 5.46
N PRO A 174 6.46 -4.12 4.61
CA PRO A 174 7.22 -5.28 5.06
C PRO A 174 8.37 -4.86 5.99
N ASN A 175 8.94 -5.84 6.70
CA ASN A 175 10.12 -5.66 7.56
C ASN A 175 11.41 -5.29 6.81
N VAL A 176 11.33 -5.07 5.49
CA VAL A 176 12.43 -4.60 4.64
C VAL A 176 12.21 -3.15 4.26
N LYS A 177 13.22 -2.31 4.55
CA LYS A 177 13.20 -0.88 4.20
C LYS A 177 13.11 -0.70 2.69
N ASN A 178 12.37 0.34 2.27
CA ASN A 178 12.17 0.70 0.88
C ASN A 178 11.64 -0.46 0.01
N ALA A 179 10.88 -1.36 0.60
CA ALA A 179 10.24 -2.44 -0.13
C ALA A 179 8.73 -2.42 0.05
N VAL A 180 8.07 -3.16 -0.82
CA VAL A 180 6.70 -3.67 -0.70
C VAL A 180 6.75 -5.15 -1.01
N SER A 181 5.80 -5.92 -0.50
CA SER A 181 5.74 -7.36 -0.70
C SER A 181 4.37 -7.80 -1.19
N MET A 182 4.33 -8.78 -2.07
CA MET A 182 3.12 -9.53 -2.40
C MET A 182 3.18 -10.85 -1.64
N ARG A 183 2.16 -11.17 -0.83
CA ARG A 183 2.22 -12.27 0.13
C ARG A 183 1.04 -13.21 -0.03
N LEU A 184 1.33 -14.51 0.06
CA LEU A 184 0.32 -15.54 0.26
C LEU A 184 -0.10 -15.52 1.72
N PHE A 185 -1.34 -15.12 1.99
CA PHE A 185 -1.91 -15.23 3.32
C PHE A 185 -2.51 -16.62 3.49
N GLN A 186 -1.99 -17.32 4.49
CA GLN A 186 -2.25 -18.73 4.65
C GLN A 186 -3.64 -19.01 5.23
N GLN A 187 -4.42 -19.83 4.52
CA GLN A 187 -5.42 -20.67 5.18
C GLN A 187 -4.74 -21.97 5.64
N VAL A 188 -5.35 -22.65 6.62
CA VAL A 188 -4.84 -23.82 7.37
C VAL A 188 -4.23 -24.94 6.51
N PHE A 189 -4.50 -24.97 5.20
CA PHE A 189 -4.19 -26.06 4.27
C PHE A 189 -2.91 -25.90 3.43
N LEU A 190 -2.15 -24.81 3.54
CA LEU A 190 -0.95 -24.62 2.71
C LEU A 190 0.20 -25.58 2.99
N ASN A 191 0.29 -26.11 4.21
CA ASN A 191 1.37 -27.04 4.61
C ASN A 191 1.35 -28.30 3.72
N ASP A 192 0.18 -28.72 3.25
CA ASP A 192 0.01 -29.87 2.34
C ASP A 192 0.60 -29.61 0.94
N TYR A 193 0.92 -28.36 0.62
CA TYR A 193 1.34 -27.91 -0.71
C TYR A 193 2.74 -27.27 -0.74
N GLU A 194 3.48 -27.22 0.36
CA GLU A 194 4.82 -26.59 0.44
C GLU A 194 5.79 -27.12 -0.61
N ASN A 195 5.69 -28.42 -0.93
CA ASN A 195 6.50 -29.06 -1.96
C ASN A 195 6.30 -28.47 -3.36
N TYR A 196 5.21 -27.76 -3.61
CA TYR A 196 4.89 -27.11 -4.87
C TYR A 196 5.19 -25.61 -4.87
N LEU A 197 5.58 -25.03 -3.73
CA LEU A 197 5.85 -23.59 -3.60
C LEU A 197 7.33 -23.27 -3.78
N VAL A 198 7.65 -22.15 -4.43
CA VAL A 198 9.01 -21.57 -4.42
C VAL A 198 9.22 -20.59 -3.26
N GLY A 199 8.14 -20.17 -2.61
CA GLY A 199 8.11 -19.26 -1.47
C GLY A 199 6.70 -18.74 -1.22
N THR A 200 6.52 -18.00 -0.14
CA THR A 200 5.22 -17.43 0.28
C THR A 200 5.17 -15.92 0.14
N GLU A 201 6.31 -15.30 -0.15
CA GLU A 201 6.44 -13.85 -0.29
C GLU A 201 7.28 -13.47 -1.51
N LEU A 202 6.81 -12.47 -2.23
CA LEU A 202 7.50 -11.80 -3.32
C LEU A 202 7.83 -10.38 -2.92
N LEU A 203 9.10 -10.14 -2.66
CA LEU A 203 9.62 -8.86 -2.21
C LEU A 203 10.04 -7.99 -3.40
N PHE A 204 9.56 -6.76 -3.43
CA PHE A 204 9.91 -5.74 -4.41
C PHE A 204 10.68 -4.62 -3.72
N THR A 205 11.99 -4.58 -3.90
CA THR A 205 12.86 -3.57 -3.31
C THR A 205 13.07 -2.40 -4.26
N TRP A 206 12.86 -1.18 -3.79
CA TRP A 206 12.96 0.05 -4.57
C TRP A 206 14.37 0.66 -4.50
N ASP A 207 14.99 0.89 -5.66
CA ASP A 207 16.33 1.51 -5.75
C ASP A 207 16.27 3.04 -5.98
N GLY A 208 15.08 3.62 -6.10
CA GLY A 208 14.88 5.02 -6.50
C GLY A 208 14.40 5.22 -7.94
N ASN A 209 14.46 4.18 -8.78
CA ASN A 209 14.02 4.21 -10.18
C ASN A 209 13.13 3.01 -10.56
N THR A 210 13.48 1.82 -10.07
CA THR A 210 12.85 0.54 -10.42
C THR A 210 12.73 -0.36 -9.18
N PHE A 211 11.84 -1.34 -9.27
CA PHE A 211 11.76 -2.43 -8.29
C PHE A 211 12.57 -3.63 -8.75
N SER A 212 13.45 -4.13 -7.88
CA SER A 212 14.03 -5.46 -8.02
C SER A 212 13.16 -6.48 -7.30
N ARG A 213 12.77 -7.55 -7.99
CA ARG A 213 11.94 -8.65 -7.48
C ARG A 213 12.81 -9.76 -6.88
N LYS A 214 12.43 -10.29 -5.72
CA LYS A 214 13.04 -11.48 -5.09
C LYS A 214 11.97 -12.33 -4.41
N ILE A 215 12.02 -13.66 -4.59
CA ILE A 215 11.21 -14.61 -3.82
C ILE A 215 11.86 -14.81 -2.44
N ILE A 216 11.04 -14.73 -1.39
CA ILE A 216 11.40 -15.07 -0.02
C ILE A 216 10.75 -16.42 0.30
N SER A 217 11.58 -17.38 0.70
CA SER A 217 11.16 -18.72 1.09
C SER A 217 11.37 -18.87 2.58
N ASP A 218 10.27 -18.96 3.31
CA ASP A 218 10.23 -19.36 4.72
C ASP A 218 9.81 -20.83 4.86
N LEU A 219 9.91 -21.61 3.77
CA LEU A 219 9.62 -23.05 3.73
C LEU A 219 10.79 -23.81 4.36
N GLU A 220 10.49 -24.64 5.36
CA GLU A 220 11.45 -25.51 6.07
C GLU A 220 11.84 -26.76 5.27
#